data_AF-A0A4S8KPU2-F1
#
_entry.id   AF-A0A4S8KPU2-F1
#
_cell.length_a   1.000
_cell.length_b   1.000
_cell.length_c   1.000
_cell.angle_alpha   90.00
_cell.angle_beta   90.00
_cell.angle_gamma   90.00
#
_symmetry.space_group_name_H-M   'P 1'
#
loop_
_entity.id
_entity.type
_entity.pdbx_description
1 polymer ?
#
loop_
_entity_poly.entity_id
_entity_poly.type
_entity_poly.pdbx_seq_one_letter_code
_entity_poly.pdbx_strand_id
1 'polypeptide(L)' 'LAYVEWFTKFSHLDSSTGLYRVKPQIKSDGTRAVSVIPASMIQRSVNLFPKWGGPVPASWT' A
#
# COMPACT_ATOMS: atom_id res chain seq x y z
N LEU A 1 -1.20 14.56 -15.78
CA LEU A 1 -1.67 13.18 -15.54
C LEU A 1 -0.77 12.55 -14.49
N ALA A 2 -1.27 11.57 -13.75
CA ALA A 2 -0.53 10.85 -12.73
C ALA A 2 -0.70 9.33 -12.94
N TYR A 3 0.41 8.59 -12.87
CA TYR A 3 0.41 7.15 -12.82
C TYR A 3 0.17 6.70 -11.37
N VAL A 4 -0.82 5.84 -11.16
CA VAL A 4 -1.15 5.32 -9.83
C VAL A 4 -1.17 3.80 -9.86
N GLU A 5 -0.66 3.20 -8.78
CA GLU A 5 -0.82 1.79 -8.49
C GLU A 5 -1.84 1.61 -7.37
N TRP A 6 -2.76 0.66 -7.56
CA TRP A 6 -3.83 0.41 -6.61
C TRP A 6 -3.39 -0.56 -5.52
N PHE A 7 -3.86 -0.30 -4.32
CA PHE A 7 -3.75 -1.21 -3.19
C PHE A 7 -5.07 -1.96 -2.96
N THR A 8 -5.01 -3.06 -2.22
CA THR A 8 -6.20 -3.80 -1.76
C THR A 8 -7.12 -2.91 -0.95
N LYS A 9 -8.42 -3.15 -1.04
CA LYS A 9 -9.43 -2.48 -0.20
C LYS A 9 -9.09 -2.63 1.28
N PHE A 10 -9.42 -1.60 2.07
CA PHE A 10 -9.37 -1.69 3.52
C PHE A 10 -10.34 -2.76 3.99
N SER A 11 -9.83 -3.76 4.70
CA SER A 11 -10.61 -4.85 5.28
C SER A 11 -10.71 -4.68 6.79
N HIS A 12 -9.85 -5.37 7.54
CA HIS A 12 -9.79 -5.30 8.98
C HIS A 12 -8.65 -4.41 9.45
N LEU A 13 -8.92 -3.67 10.53
CA LEU A 13 -7.91 -2.95 11.27
C LEU A 13 -7.01 -3.99 11.97
N ASP A 14 -5.70 -3.82 11.87
CA ASP A 14 -4.76 -4.61 12.65
C ASP A 14 -4.85 -4.16 14.12
N SER A 15 -5.32 -5.04 15.00
CA SER A 15 -5.57 -4.72 16.41
C SER A 15 -4.32 -4.30 17.17
N SER A 16 -3.13 -4.73 16.71
CA SER A 16 -1.87 -4.40 17.37
C SER A 16 -1.35 -3.01 17.01
N THR A 17 -1.69 -2.49 15.83
CA THR A 17 -1.16 -1.21 15.33
C THR A 17 -2.23 -0.13 15.19
N GLY A 18 -3.52 -0.49 15.17
CA GLY A 18 -4.60 0.43 14.86
C GLY A 18 -4.67 0.86 13.39
N LEU A 19 -3.92 0.20 12.50
CA LEU A 19 -3.79 0.59 11.09
C LEU A 19 -4.44 -0.42 10.13
N TYR A 20 -4.79 0.02 8.93
CA TYR A 20 -5.20 -0.88 7.86
C TYR A 20 -3.98 -1.50 7.16
N ARG A 21 -3.97 -2.83 7.05
CA ARG A 21 -2.99 -3.52 6.23
C ARG A 21 -3.44 -3.51 4.78
N VAL A 22 -2.62 -2.94 3.92
CA VAL A 22 -2.81 -2.97 2.47
C VAL A 22 -1.70 -3.73 1.78
N LYS A 23 -2.00 -4.28 0.60
CA LYS A 23 -1.03 -4.90 -0.31
C LYS A 23 -1.22 -4.31 -1.71
N PRO A 24 -0.19 -4.31 -2.58
CA PRO A 24 -0.40 -4.01 -4.00
C PRO A 24 -1.50 -4.90 -4.56
N GLN A 25 -2.45 -4.31 -5.29
CA GLN A 25 -3.52 -5.07 -5.94
C GLN A 25 -2.97 -5.72 -7.21
N ILE A 26 -3.13 -7.03 -7.30
CA ILE A 26 -2.66 -7.85 -8.41
C ILE A 26 -3.87 -8.29 -9.24
N LYS A 27 -3.77 -8.16 -10.57
CA LYS A 27 -4.79 -8.63 -11.52
C LYS A 27 -4.71 -10.15 -11.70
N SER A 28 -5.71 -10.73 -12.37
CA SER A 28 -5.74 -12.17 -12.68
C SER A 28 -4.56 -12.65 -13.53
N ASP A 29 -3.94 -11.75 -14.30
CA ASP A 29 -2.75 -12.02 -15.13
C ASP A 29 -1.42 -11.89 -14.36
N GLY A 30 -1.46 -11.61 -13.05
CA GLY A 30 -0.27 -11.44 -12.22
C GLY A 30 0.36 -10.04 -12.26
N THR A 31 -0.16 -9.12 -13.07
CA THR A 31 0.35 -7.74 -13.16
C THR A 31 -0.25 -6.83 -12.07
N ARG A 32 0.42 -5.69 -11.80
CA ARG A 32 -0.13 -4.67 -10.88
C ARG A 32 -1.38 -4.02 -11.48
N ALA A 33 -2.37 -3.77 -10.63
CA ALA A 33 -3.49 -2.92 -10.99
C ALA A 33 -3.03 -1.46 -11.01
N VAL A 34 -3.04 -0.85 -12.19
CA VAL A 34 -2.52 0.52 -12.40
C VAL A 34 -3.48 1.35 -13.24
N SER A 35 -3.40 2.67 -13.13
CA SER A 35 -4.21 3.61 -13.90
C SER A 35 -3.47 4.92 -14.15
N VAL A 36 -3.84 5.62 -15.21
CA VAL A 36 -3.40 7.00 -15.46
C VAL A 36 -4.61 7.91 -15.25
N ILE A 37 -4.52 8.80 -14.27
CA ILE A 37 -5.62 9.70 -13.88
C ILE A 37 -5.22 11.18 -14.04
N PRO A 38 -6.15 12.12 -14.25
CA PRO A 38 -5.87 13.54 -14.05
C PRO A 38 -5.36 13.79 -12.63
N ALA A 39 -4.29 14.57 -12.49
CA ALA A 39 -3.73 14.88 -11.17
C ALA A 39 -4.74 15.62 -10.27
N SER A 40 -5.68 16.36 -10.88
CA SER A 40 -6.79 17.03 -10.20
C SER A 40 -7.78 16.08 -9.52
N MET A 41 -7.78 14.78 -9.86
CA MET A 41 -8.59 13.78 -9.14
C MET A 41 -7.96 13.34 -7.80
N ILE A 42 -6.69 13.67 -7.54
CA ILE A 42 -6.02 13.34 -6.28
C ILE A 42 -6.41 14.39 -5.24
N GLN A 43 -7.32 14.03 -4.33
CA GLN A 43 -7.85 14.95 -3.32
C GLN A 43 -7.07 14.93 -2.00
N ARG A 44 -6.45 13.79 -1.67
CA ARG A 44 -5.81 13.57 -0.37
C ARG A 44 -4.70 12.54 -0.47
N SER A 45 -3.70 12.73 0.37
CA SER A 45 -2.60 11.79 0.56
C SER A 45 -2.84 10.91 1.78
N VAL A 46 -2.21 9.74 1.80
CA VAL A 46 -2.10 8.89 2.97
C VAL A 46 -0.64 8.53 3.17
N ASN A 47 -0.22 8.38 4.42
CA ASN A 47 1.12 7.92 4.74
C ASN A 47 1.10 6.42 4.98
N LEU A 48 2.00 5.70 4.33
CA LEU A 48 2.17 4.26 4.51
C LEU A 48 3.38 3.99 5.39
N PHE A 49 3.19 3.13 6.39
CA PHE A 49 4.29 2.58 7.16
C PHE A 49 4.72 1.25 6.54
N PRO A 50 6.01 1.07 6.21
CA PRO A 50 6.48 -0.19 5.67
C PRO A 50 6.34 -1.29 6.73
N LYS A 51 5.71 -2.40 6.35
CA LYS A 51 5.69 -3.61 7.18
C LYS A 51 6.85 -4.50 6.76
N TRP A 52 7.94 -4.43 7.52
CA TRP A 52 9.11 -5.26 7.31
C TRP A 52 8.78 -6.73 7.59
N GLY A 53 9.23 -7.62 6.70
CA GLY A 53 8.85 -9.04 6.71
C GLY A 53 9.62 -9.92 7.70
N GLY A 54 10.41 -9.34 8.60
CA GLY A 54 11.26 -10.09 9.54
C GLY A 54 11.77 -9.24 10.70
N PRO A 55 12.37 -9.87 11.72
CA PRO A 55 13.02 -9.16 12.80
C PRO A 55 14.15 -8.27 12.28
N VAL A 56 14.37 -7.14 12.95
CA VAL A 56 15.52 -6.26 12.65
C VAL A 56 16.80 -7.08 12.81
N PRO A 57 17.75 -7.03 11.85
CA PRO A 57 19.02 -7.74 11.99
C PRO A 57 19.73 -7.34 13.28
N ALA A 58 20.18 -8.31 14.06
CA ALA A 58 20.85 -8.07 15.34
C ALA A 58 22.17 -7.29 15.19
N SER A 59 22.75 -7.24 13.98
CA SER A 59 23.98 -6.51 13.68
C SER A 59 23.80 -5.00 13.46
N TRP A 60 22.59 -4.46 13.61
CA TRP A 60 22.29 -3.03 13.41
C TRP A 60 22.38 -2.19 14.71
N THR A 61 22.80 -2.78 15.83
CA THR A 61 23.26 -2.09 17.04
C THR A 61 24.76 -1.89 17.00
#